data_AF-A0A0N5CA00-F1
#
_entry.id   AF-A0A0N5CA00-F1
#
_cell.length_a   1.000
_cell.length_b   1.000
_cell.length_c   1.000
_cell.angle_alpha   90.00
_cell.angle_beta   90.00
_cell.angle_gamma   90.00
#
_symmetry.space_group_name_H-M   'P 1'
#
loop_
_entity.id
_entity.type
_entity.pdbx_description
1 polymer ?
#
loop_
_entity_poly.entity_id
_entity_poly.type
_entity_poly.pdbx_seq_one_letter_code
_entity_poly.pdbx_strand_id
1 'polypeptide(L)'
;MSMFSITITFISFLICIIYGDFISNMSNNNISIGPCLDGMCMEGYECKDDQCYQLPSTNTTTTITKNTPMNKTIGPCINGDCPNGFVCINDSCYSQ
;
A
#
# COMPACT_ATOMS: atom_id res chain seq x y z
N MET A 1 26.98 33.26 -27.21
CA MET A 1 25.94 32.99 -26.19
C MET A 1 26.05 34.03 -25.09
N SER A 2 24.92 34.64 -24.70
CA SER A 2 24.89 35.67 -23.65
C SER A 2 25.19 35.05 -22.28
N MET A 3 26.03 35.67 -21.46
CA MET A 3 26.35 35.18 -20.10
C MET A 3 25.10 34.93 -19.25
N PHE A 4 24.02 35.70 -19.50
CA PHE A 4 22.72 35.53 -18.87
C PHE A 4 22.04 34.20 -19.21
N SER A 5 22.25 33.65 -20.41
CA SER A 5 21.68 32.35 -20.78
C SER A 5 22.35 31.22 -19.99
N ILE A 6 23.66 31.34 -19.77
CA ILE A 6 24.45 30.34 -19.05
C ILE A 6 24.04 30.31 -17.57
N THR A 7 23.90 31.48 -16.94
CA THR A 7 23.49 31.56 -15.52
C THR A 7 22.10 30.99 -15.29
N ILE A 8 21.14 31.23 -16.19
CA ILE A 8 19.78 30.66 -16.10
C ILE A 8 19.82 29.13 -16.17
N THR A 9 20.63 28.56 -17.06
CA THR A 9 20.76 27.09 -17.18
C THR A 9 21.35 26.48 -15.92
N PHE A 10 22.39 27.10 -15.34
CA PHE A 10 22.98 26.64 -14.08
C PHE A 10 22.01 26.72 -12.91
N ILE A 11 21.25 27.82 -12.78
CA ILE A 11 20.25 27.98 -11.72
C ILE A 11 19.16 26.92 -11.84
N SER A 12 18.65 26.67 -13.05
CA SER A 12 17.65 25.62 -13.29
C SER A 12 18.17 24.23 -12.93
N PHE A 13 19.44 23.94 -13.25
CA PHE A 13 20.05 22.65 -12.93
C PHE A 13 20.22 22.46 -11.41
N LEU A 14 20.63 23.50 -10.69
CA LEU A 14 20.73 23.47 -9.22
C LEU A 14 19.36 23.28 -8.56
N ILE A 15 18.31 23.93 -9.06
CA ILE A 15 16.94 23.73 -8.60
C ILE A 15 16.52 22.27 -8.86
N CYS A 16 16.78 21.72 -10.04
CA CYS A 16 16.46 20.31 -10.32
C CYS A 16 17.19 19.32 -9.42
N ILE A 17 18.43 19.59 -8.99
CA ILE A 17 19.14 18.75 -8.02
C ILE A 17 18.51 18.88 -6.63
N ILE A 18 18.24 20.11 -6.16
CA ILE A 18 17.68 20.35 -4.82
C ILE A 18 16.26 19.77 -4.67
N TYR A 19 15.45 19.85 -5.73
CA TYR A 19 14.05 19.42 -5.71
C TYR A 19 13.81 18.05 -6.39
N GLY A 20 14.78 17.50 -7.10
CA GLY A 20 14.65 16.24 -7.86
C GLY A 20 14.57 15.00 -6.98
N ASP A 21 15.24 15.03 -5.82
CA ASP A 21 15.20 13.92 -4.86
C ASP A 21 13.82 13.78 -4.16
N PHE A 22 12.94 14.78 -4.26
CA PHE A 22 11.64 14.77 -3.59
C PHE A 22 10.61 13.83 -4.24
N ILE A 23 10.87 13.29 -5.44
CA ILE A 23 9.94 12.38 -6.15
C ILE A 23 10.45 10.93 -6.13
N SER A 24 10.82 10.42 -4.96
CA SER A 24 11.10 8.98 -4.79
C SER A 24 10.57 8.43 -3.46
N ASN A 25 9.35 8.84 -3.09
CA ASN A 25 8.60 8.15 -2.04
C ASN A 25 7.17 7.83 -2.52
N MET A 26 7.06 7.25 -3.72
CA MET A 26 5.92 6.38 -3.99
C MET A 26 6.17 5.12 -3.19
N SER A 27 5.59 5.08 -1.98
CA SER A 27 5.51 3.92 -1.10
C SER A 27 4.90 2.74 -1.87
N ASN A 28 5.72 2.02 -2.61
CA ASN A 28 5.40 0.67 -3.02
C ASN A 28 5.38 -0.13 -1.73
N ASN A 29 4.21 -0.66 -1.37
CA ASN A 29 3.92 -1.38 -0.13
C ASN A 29 4.68 -2.73 -0.03
N ASN A 30 5.99 -2.71 -0.23
CA ASN A 30 6.89 -3.86 -0.14
C ASN A 30 7.85 -3.63 1.04
N ILE A 31 7.28 -3.18 2.17
CA ILE A 31 7.98 -3.11 3.44
C ILE A 31 8.17 -4.55 3.91
N SER A 32 9.42 -4.98 4.00
CA SER A 32 9.77 -6.27 4.60
C SER A 32 9.46 -6.23 6.09
N ILE A 33 8.71 -7.21 6.58
CA ILE A 33 8.35 -7.30 8.01
C ILE A 33 9.44 -7.95 8.87
N GLY A 34 10.39 -8.64 8.24
CA GLY A 34 11.48 -9.33 8.92
C GLY A 34 12.12 -10.42 8.05
N PRO A 35 13.17 -11.10 8.55
CA PRO A 35 13.81 -12.20 7.85
C PRO A 35 12.92 -13.44 7.81
N CYS A 36 13.18 -14.33 6.85
CA CYS A 36 12.53 -15.64 6.84
C CYS A 36 13.05 -16.51 7.98
N LEU A 37 12.15 -17.24 8.63
CA LEU A 37 12.49 -18.23 9.65
C LEU A 37 12.39 -19.61 9.00
N ASP A 38 13.53 -20.25 8.76
CA ASP A 38 13.63 -21.56 8.11
C ASP A 38 12.95 -21.61 6.71
N GLY A 39 13.09 -20.52 5.94
CA GLY A 39 12.46 -20.38 4.63
C GLY A 39 10.94 -20.11 4.67
N MET A 40 10.36 -19.90 5.85
CA MET A 40 8.94 -19.64 6.04
C MET A 40 8.67 -18.25 6.65
N CYS A 41 7.44 -17.78 6.44
CA CYS A 41 6.90 -16.55 7.01
C CYS A 41 5.53 -16.81 7.65
N MET A 42 5.03 -15.84 8.42
CA MET A 42 3.68 -15.90 9.00
C MET A 42 2.61 -15.99 7.90
N GLU A 43 1.44 -16.53 8.25
CA GLU A 43 0.30 -16.61 7.32
C GLU A 43 -0.03 -15.24 6.71
N GLY A 44 -0.22 -15.19 5.38
CA GLY A 44 -0.38 -13.94 4.63
C GLY A 44 0.93 -13.25 4.22
N TYR A 45 2.09 -13.86 4.48
CA TYR A 45 3.42 -13.38 4.06
C TYR A 45 4.19 -14.45 3.25
N GLU A 46 4.96 -14.02 2.25
CA GLU A 46 5.81 -14.87 1.42
C GLU A 46 7.29 -14.57 1.68
N CYS A 47 8.11 -15.63 1.71
CA CYS A 47 9.56 -15.50 1.81
C CYS A 47 10.14 -15.24 0.42
N LYS A 48 10.78 -14.09 0.23
CA LYS A 48 11.50 -13.73 -0.98
C LYS A 48 12.81 -13.05 -0.59
N ASP A 49 13.91 -13.41 -1.23
CA ASP A 49 15.22 -12.80 -0.96
C ASP A 49 15.60 -12.78 0.55
N ASP A 50 15.33 -13.88 1.27
CA ASP A 50 15.51 -14.04 2.73
C ASP A 50 14.71 -13.05 3.60
N GLN A 51 13.70 -12.38 3.03
CA GLN A 51 12.81 -11.45 3.72
C GLN A 51 11.34 -11.84 3.53
N CYS A 52 10.54 -11.59 4.56
CA CYS A 52 9.11 -11.79 4.54
C CYS A 52 8.42 -10.53 4.00
N TYR A 53 7.71 -10.70 2.88
CA TYR A 53 6.88 -9.68 2.26
C TYR A 53 5.41 -10.04 2.38
N GLN A 54 4.55 -9.04 2.51
CA GLN A 54 3.11 -9.28 2.54
C GLN A 54 2.68 -9.81 1.17
N LEU A 55 1.99 -10.96 1.13
CA LEU A 55 1.42 -11.41 -0.14
C LEU A 55 0.48 -10.31 -0.63
N PRO A 56 0.44 -10.01 -1.94
CA PRO A 56 -0.58 -9.16 -2.52
C PRO A 56 -1.92 -9.84 -2.24
N SER A 57 -2.61 -9.38 -1.21
CA SER A 57 -3.90 -9.92 -0.84
C SER A 57 -4.83 -9.65 -2.01
N THR A 58 -5.21 -10.70 -2.73
CA THR A 58 -6.29 -10.68 -3.70
C THR A 58 -7.63 -10.30 -3.06
N ASN A 59 -7.66 -10.15 -1.73
CA ASN A 59 -8.71 -9.49 -0.99
C ASN A 59 -8.14 -8.29 -0.23
N THR A 60 -8.43 -7.08 -0.72
CA THR A 60 -8.28 -5.80 0.02
C THR A 60 -6.99 -5.03 -0.23
N THR A 61 -6.94 -4.42 -1.42
CA THR A 61 -6.52 -3.03 -1.57
C THR A 61 -7.30 -2.17 -0.57
N THR A 62 -6.79 -2.03 0.67
CA THR A 62 -7.09 -0.86 1.50
C THR A 62 -6.14 0.22 1.02
N THR A 63 -6.44 0.80 -0.14
CA THR A 63 -6.19 2.24 -0.26
C THR A 63 -7.11 2.83 0.80
N ILE A 64 -6.55 3.45 1.84
CA ILE A 64 -7.29 4.39 2.67
C ILE A 64 -7.59 5.60 1.78
N THR A 65 -8.46 5.40 0.80
CA THR A 65 -9.23 6.46 0.21
C THR A 65 -10.40 6.59 1.17
N LYS A 66 -10.33 7.58 2.08
CA LYS A 66 -11.55 8.22 2.59
C LYS A 66 -12.52 8.26 1.41
N ASN A 67 -13.69 7.64 1.56
CA ASN A 67 -14.73 7.38 0.55
C ASN A 67 -14.85 5.89 0.15
N THR A 68 -15.00 4.98 1.12
CA THR A 68 -15.40 3.59 0.81
C THR A 68 -16.89 3.56 0.47
N PRO A 69 -17.31 3.09 -0.72
CA PRO A 69 -18.71 2.75 -0.96
C PRO A 69 -19.08 1.57 -0.07
N MET A 70 -20.29 1.66 0.50
CA MET A 70 -20.92 0.78 1.50
C MET A 70 -21.22 -0.66 1.02
N ASN A 71 -20.34 -1.26 0.20
CA ASN A 71 -20.58 -2.53 -0.49
C ASN A 71 -19.37 -3.47 -0.43
N LYS A 72 -18.51 -3.32 0.58
CA LYS A 72 -17.40 -4.25 0.77
C LYS A 72 -17.78 -5.31 1.79
N THR A 73 -18.04 -6.52 1.31
CA THR A 73 -18.23 -7.70 2.14
C THR A 73 -16.94 -8.00 2.91
N ILE A 74 -17.02 -8.13 4.24
CA ILE A 74 -15.86 -8.44 5.09
C ILE A 74 -15.57 -9.95 5.18
N GLY A 75 -16.56 -10.78 4.86
CA GLY A 75 -16.48 -12.24 4.97
C GLY A 75 -17.87 -12.87 5.02
N PRO A 76 -17.97 -14.22 5.10
CA PRO A 76 -19.24 -14.91 5.28
C PRO A 76 -19.80 -14.69 6.69
N CYS A 77 -21.10 -14.91 6.85
CA CYS A 77 -21.71 -14.91 8.18
C CYS A 77 -21.25 -16.13 8.98
N ILE A 78 -20.91 -15.93 10.26
CA ILE A 78 -20.53 -17.01 11.16
C ILE A 78 -21.75 -17.33 12.01
N ASN A 79 -22.37 -18.48 11.76
CA ASN A 79 -23.58 -18.92 12.50
C ASN A 79 -24.76 -17.93 12.40
N GLY A 80 -24.87 -17.20 11.27
CA GLY A 80 -25.90 -16.18 11.05
C GLY A 80 -25.56 -14.80 11.60
N ASP A 81 -24.43 -14.65 12.29
CA ASP A 81 -24.00 -13.40 12.91
C ASP A 81 -22.71 -12.85 12.26
N CYS A 82 -22.52 -11.54 12.43
CA CYS A 82 -21.34 -10.82 12.02
C CYS A 82 -20.74 -10.06 13.22
N PRO A 83 -19.45 -9.69 13.16
CA PRO A 83 -18.83 -8.86 14.20
C PRO A 83 -19.59 -7.55 14.44
N ASN A 84 -19.40 -6.93 15.61
CA ASN A 84 -20.07 -5.66 15.93
C ASN A 84 -19.82 -4.58 14.86
N GLY A 85 -20.89 -3.92 14.41
CA GLY A 85 -20.85 -2.93 13.31
C GLY A 85 -21.07 -3.53 11.91
N PHE A 86 -21.40 -4.81 11.82
CA PHE A 86 -21.68 -5.50 10.56
C PHE A 86 -23.01 -6.25 10.61
N VAL A 87 -23.67 -6.38 9.47
CA VAL A 87 -24.95 -7.06 9.30
C VAL A 87 -24.83 -8.23 8.32
N CYS A 88 -25.45 -9.36 8.66
CA CYS A 88 -25.52 -10.52 7.78
C CYS A 88 -26.64 -10.33 6.75
N ILE A 89 -26.28 -10.30 5.46
CA ILE A 89 -27.23 -10.26 4.33
C ILE A 89 -26.79 -11.34 3.34
N ASN A 90 -27.68 -12.27 2.98
CA ASN A 90 -27.39 -13.33 2.00
C ASN A 90 -26.07 -14.08 2.26
N ASP A 91 -25.89 -14.58 3.50
CA ASP A 91 -24.67 -15.29 3.95
C ASP A 91 -23.37 -14.48 3.90
N SER A 92 -23.46 -13.16 3.72
CA SER A 92 -22.32 -12.24 3.63
C SER A 92 -22.44 -11.11 4.65
N CYS A 93 -21.34 -10.80 5.33
CA CYS A 93 -21.26 -9.70 6.29
C CYS A 93 -20.95 -8.37 5.60
N TYR A 94 -21.84 -7.40 5.76
CA TYR A 94 -21.72 -6.04 5.23
C TYR A 94 -21.52 -5.03 6.35
N SER A 95 -20.75 -3.96 6.10
CA SER A 95 -20.62 -2.85 7.04
C SER A 95 -21.97 -2.13 7.16
N GLN A 96 -22.47 -2.00 8.38
CA GLN A 96 -23.70 -1.25 8.68
C GLN A 96 -23.43 0.26 8.76
#